data_AF-A0A929AAP8-F1
#
_entry.id   AF-A0A929AAP8-F1
#
_cell.length_a   1.000
_cell.length_b   1.000
_cell.length_c   1.000
_cell.angle_alpha   90.00
_cell.angle_beta   90.00
_cell.angle_gamma   90.00
#
_symmetry.space_group_name_H-M   'P 1'
#
loop_
_entity.id
_entity.type
_entity.pdbx_description
1 polymer ?
#
loop_
_entity_poly.entity_id
_entity_poly.type
_entity_poly.pdbx_seq_one_letter_code
_entity_poly.pdbx_strand_id
1 'polypeptide(L)'
;MLNVINAGWILLPAILVFTGILLFNRWRINQETHLIKRAFRLLRLYFVLFAAFIGITWLLVSVMTVPLSTFGYPDGIENIQSPEQLLSYLQGYNRALVLNIQAFSWFIFVFAVWFLFAMYEFSRTVANALLENQYRR
;
A
#
# COMPACT_ATOMS: atom_id res chain seq x y z
N MET A 1 8.18 17.05 16.90
CA MET A 1 6.78 17.29 16.47
C MET A 1 6.65 18.14 15.20
N LEU A 2 7.70 18.82 14.69
CA LEU A 2 7.67 19.61 13.46
C LEU A 2 7.62 18.81 12.13
N ASN A 3 7.82 17.49 12.14
CA ASN A 3 7.92 16.70 10.89
C ASN A 3 6.58 16.13 10.37
N VAL A 4 5.55 15.98 11.22
CA VAL A 4 4.28 15.36 10.80
C VAL A 4 3.42 16.34 10.00
N ILE A 5 3.47 17.63 10.36
CA ILE A 5 2.68 18.69 9.71
C ILE A 5 3.20 18.95 8.28
N ASN A 6 4.52 18.95 8.06
CA ASN A 6 5.10 19.16 6.74
C ASN A 6 4.89 17.97 5.79
N ALA A 7 4.91 16.74 6.30
CA ALA A 7 4.60 15.55 5.50
C ALA A 7 3.13 15.56 5.04
N GLY A 8 2.20 15.99 5.90
CA GLY A 8 0.77 16.08 5.57
C GLY A 8 0.48 17.00 4.38
N TRP A 9 1.16 18.16 4.29
CA TRP A 9 1.00 19.12 3.19
C TRP A 9 1.57 18.63 1.85
N ILE A 10 2.54 17.72 1.86
CA ILE A 10 3.09 17.11 0.63
C ILE A 10 2.26 15.89 0.19
N LEU A 11 1.72 15.14 1.15
CA LEU A 11 0.92 13.95 0.87
C LEU A 11 -0.49 14.27 0.37
N LEU A 12 -1.10 15.36 0.84
CA LEU A 12 -2.45 15.78 0.40
C LEU A 12 -2.55 16.04 -1.12
N PRO A 13 -1.66 16.86 -1.73
CA PRO A 13 -1.65 17.06 -3.18
C PRO A 13 -1.37 15.77 -3.95
N ALA A 14 -0.45 14.93 -3.45
CA ALA A 14 -0.13 13.65 -4.07
C ALA A 14 -1.35 12.71 -4.09
N ILE A 15 -2.08 12.63 -2.97
CA ILE A 15 -3.32 11.86 -2.87
C ILE A 15 -4.39 12.43 -3.82
N LEU A 16 -4.58 13.75 -3.88
CA LEU A 16 -5.56 14.37 -4.77
C LEU A 16 -5.25 14.12 -6.25
N VAL A 17 -3.99 14.30 -6.67
CA VAL A 17 -3.56 14.03 -8.05
C VAL A 17 -3.73 12.54 -8.38
N PHE A 18 -3.33 11.65 -7.47
CA PHE A 18 -3.47 10.21 -7.66
C PHE A 18 -4.94 9.79 -7.80
N THR A 19 -5.82 10.34 -6.94
CA THR A 19 -7.27 10.11 -6.98
C THR A 19 -7.92 10.70 -8.23
N GLY A 20 -7.43 11.85 -8.70
CA GLY A 20 -7.87 12.47 -9.95
C GLY A 20 -7.52 11.63 -11.19
N ILE A 21 -6.26 11.18 -11.30
CA ILE A 21 -5.78 10.28 -12.37
C ILE A 21 -6.59 8.98 -12.38
N LEU A 22 -6.87 8.46 -11.19
CA LEU A 22 -7.72 7.30 -10.95
C LEU A 22 -9.11 7.44 -11.55
N LEU A 23 -9.84 8.48 -11.13
CA LEU A 23 -11.20 8.74 -11.55
C LEU A 23 -11.26 9.03 -13.06
N PHE A 24 -10.30 9.77 -13.58
CA PHE A 24 -10.21 10.08 -15.00
C PHE A 24 -10.00 8.83 -15.86
N ASN A 25 -9.04 7.97 -15.52
CA ASN A 25 -8.80 6.72 -16.24
C ASN A 25 -9.99 5.77 -16.13
N ARG A 26 -10.60 5.67 -14.94
CA ARG A 26 -11.79 4.86 -14.73
C ARG A 26 -12.97 5.33 -15.57
N TRP A 27 -13.20 6.64 -15.64
CA TRP A 27 -14.22 7.24 -16.49
C TRP A 27 -13.98 6.91 -17.97
N ARG A 28 -12.73 7.03 -18.45
CA ARG A 28 -12.37 6.69 -19.83
C ARG A 28 -12.57 5.21 -20.16
N ILE A 29 -12.26 4.31 -19.23
CA ILE A 29 -12.46 2.86 -19.42
C ILE A 29 -13.96 2.50 -19.39
N ASN A 30 -14.77 3.22 -18.62
CA ASN A 30 -16.21 2.98 -18.57
C ASN A 30 -16.94 3.33 -19.88
N GLN A 31 -16.36 4.17 -20.75
CA GLN A 31 -16.90 4.45 -22.07
C GLN A 31 -16.65 3.34 -23.11
N GLU A 32 -15.95 2.28 -22.72
CA GLU A 32 -15.55 1.22 -23.64
C GLU A 32 -16.69 0.22 -23.90
N THR A 33 -17.10 0.11 -25.16
CA THR A 33 -18.25 -0.70 -25.58
C THR A 33 -17.99 -2.21 -25.49
N HIS A 34 -16.74 -2.64 -25.68
CA HIS A 34 -16.35 -4.04 -25.57
C HIS A 34 -16.10 -4.43 -24.10
N LEU A 35 -17.04 -5.15 -23.50
CA LEU A 35 -17.01 -5.52 -22.08
C LEU A 35 -15.76 -6.32 -21.66
N ILE A 36 -15.29 -7.26 -22.48
CA ILE A 36 -14.08 -8.03 -22.18
C ILE A 36 -12.84 -7.11 -22.16
N LYS A 37 -12.73 -6.22 -23.14
CA LYS A 37 -11.62 -5.26 -23.22
C LYS A 37 -11.66 -4.29 -22.04
N ARG A 38 -12.85 -3.85 -21.64
CA ARG A 38 -13.08 -3.06 -20.43
C ARG A 38 -12.61 -3.79 -19.16
N ALA A 39 -12.93 -5.07 -19.00
CA ALA A 39 -12.49 -5.87 -17.86
C ALA A 39 -10.96 -5.94 -17.74
N PHE A 40 -10.26 -6.22 -18.84
CA PHE A 40 -8.80 -6.25 -18.86
C PHE A 40 -8.16 -4.88 -18.59
N ARG A 41 -8.75 -3.79 -19.10
CA ARG A 41 -8.25 -2.44 -18.81
C ARG A 41 -8.47 -2.04 -17.35
N LEU A 42 -9.61 -2.39 -16.76
CA LEU A 42 -9.87 -2.18 -15.33
C LEU A 42 -8.85 -2.95 -14.50
N LEU A 43 -8.63 -4.24 -14.81
CA LEU A 43 -7.65 -5.05 -14.12
C LEU A 43 -6.22 -4.48 -14.24
N ARG A 44 -5.83 -4.03 -15.43
CA ARG A 44 -4.53 -3.36 -15.65
C ARG A 44 -4.42 -2.07 -14.83
N LEU A 45 -5.47 -1.24 -14.83
CA LEU A 45 -5.52 -0.01 -14.03
C LEU A 45 -5.31 -0.36 -12.55
N TYR A 46 -6.04 -1.35 -12.04
CA TYR A 46 -5.86 -1.87 -10.69
C TYR A 46 -4.40 -2.26 -10.42
N PHE A 47 -3.78 -3.13 -11.23
CA PHE A 47 -2.38 -3.51 -10.99
C PHE A 47 -1.40 -2.33 -10.97
N VAL A 48 -1.58 -1.34 -11.85
CA VAL A 48 -0.76 -0.12 -11.86
C VAL A 48 -0.91 0.66 -10.55
N LEU A 49 -2.13 0.77 -10.04
CA LEU A 49 -2.42 1.45 -8.78
C LEU A 49 -1.81 0.73 -7.59
N PHE A 50 -1.87 -0.60 -7.60
CA PHE A 50 -1.27 -1.41 -6.56
C PHE A 50 0.25 -1.29 -6.56
N ALA A 51 0.88 -1.31 -7.73
CA ALA A 51 2.31 -1.07 -7.87
C ALA A 51 2.71 0.32 -7.34
N ALA A 52 1.94 1.36 -7.68
CA ALA A 52 2.17 2.70 -7.16
C ALA A 52 1.96 2.77 -5.64
N PHE A 53 0.93 2.12 -5.10
CA PHE A 53 0.70 2.02 -3.65
C PHE A 53 1.87 1.35 -2.93
N ILE A 54 2.40 0.24 -3.47
CA ILE A 54 3.60 -0.41 -2.94
C ILE A 54 4.80 0.55 -2.97
N GLY A 55 5.03 1.23 -4.10
CA GLY A 55 6.15 2.17 -4.23
C GLY A 55 6.07 3.33 -3.23
N ILE A 56 4.88 3.93 -3.06
CA ILE A 56 4.64 5.00 -2.09
C ILE A 56 4.82 4.48 -0.66
N THR A 57 4.25 3.31 -0.35
CA THR A 57 4.37 2.70 0.99
C THR A 57 5.82 2.39 1.32
N TRP A 58 6.57 1.86 0.35
CA TRP A 58 8.00 1.58 0.51
C TRP A 58 8.81 2.86 0.76
N LEU A 59 8.54 3.93 0.01
CA LEU A 59 9.16 5.24 0.25
C LEU A 59 8.82 5.80 1.63
N LEU A 60 7.55 5.73 2.04
CA LEU A 60 7.09 6.20 3.35
C LEU A 60 7.73 5.43 4.49
N VAL A 61 7.77 4.10 4.40
CA VAL A 61 8.43 3.24 5.38
C VAL A 61 9.92 3.58 5.43
N SER A 62 10.59 3.71 4.29
CA SER A 62 12.03 4.02 4.24
C SER A 62 12.36 5.40 4.82
N VAL A 63 11.46 6.38 4.72
CA VAL A 63 11.65 7.74 5.28
C VAL A 63 11.26 7.82 6.76
N MET A 64 10.23 7.08 7.19
CA MET A 64 9.66 7.20 8.54
C MET A 64 10.18 6.16 9.53
N THR A 65 10.70 5.03 9.06
CA THR A 65 11.23 3.97 9.93
C THR A 65 12.74 3.96 9.86
N VAL A 66 13.37 4.13 11.03
CA VAL A 66 14.80 3.88 11.21
C VAL A 66 15.00 2.38 11.01
N PRO A 67 15.78 1.93 10.01
CA PRO A 67 15.98 0.51 9.78
C PRO A 67 16.51 -0.15 11.06
N LEU A 68 16.03 -1.35 11.40
CA LEU A 68 16.49 -2.07 12.59
C LEU A 68 18.02 -2.22 12.63
N SER A 69 18.66 -2.26 11.45
CA SER A 69 20.12 -2.29 11.28
C SER A 69 20.87 -1.00 11.65
N THR A 70 20.16 0.11 11.86
CA THR A 70 20.75 1.40 12.29
C THR A 70 20.58 1.68 13.77
N PHE A 71 19.82 0.85 14.50
CA PHE A 71 20.00 0.76 15.94
C PHE A 71 21.37 0.11 16.15
N GLY A 72 22.37 0.91 16.51
CA GLY A 72 23.73 0.46 16.81
C GLY A 72 23.74 -0.44 18.04
N TYR A 73 23.27 -1.67 17.87
CA TYR A 73 23.24 -2.67 18.90
C TYR A 73 24.67 -3.08 19.23
N PRO A 74 24.97 -3.32 20.52
CA PRO A 74 26.26 -3.87 20.89
C PRO A 74 26.44 -5.24 20.23
N ASP A 75 27.52 -5.40 19.45
CA ASP A 75 27.85 -6.65 18.76
C ASP A 75 28.14 -7.83 19.72
N GLY A 76 28.27 -7.54 21.03
CA GLY A 76 28.54 -8.53 22.08
C GLY A 76 28.11 -8.04 23.47
N ILE A 77 27.88 -8.99 24.39
CA ILE A 77 27.43 -8.73 25.77
C ILE A 77 28.44 -7.88 26.55
N GLU A 78 29.72 -7.97 26.17
CA GLU A 78 30.83 -7.19 26.71
C GLU A 78 30.73 -5.67 26.48
N ASN A 79 29.88 -5.24 25.53
CA ASN A 79 29.59 -3.82 25.28
C ASN A 79 28.41 -3.28 26.13
N ILE A 80 27.82 -4.11 26.99
CA ILE A 80 26.73 -3.72 27.87
C ILE A 80 27.33 -3.31 29.22
N GLN A 81 27.41 -2.00 29.46
CA GLN A 81 28.06 -1.47 30.66
C GLN A 81 27.14 -1.44 31.88
N SER A 82 25.81 -1.55 31.68
CA SER A 82 24.85 -1.59 32.79
C SER A 82 23.53 -2.31 32.45
N PRO A 83 22.81 -2.82 33.46
CA PRO A 83 21.46 -3.37 33.29
C PRO A 83 20.45 -2.39 32.68
N GLU A 84 20.55 -1.10 33.00
CA GLU A 84 19.69 -0.04 32.47
C GLU A 84 19.91 0.15 30.97
N GLN A 85 21.17 0.04 30.52
CA GLN A 85 21.52 0.12 29.12
C GLN A 85 20.95 -1.06 28.33
N LEU A 86 21.03 -2.29 28.86
CA LEU A 86 20.39 -3.46 28.27
C LEU A 86 18.87 -3.29 28.18
N LEU A 87 18.23 -2.80 29.25
CA LEU A 87 16.79 -2.56 29.25
C LEU A 87 16.40 -1.54 28.16
N SER A 88 17.20 -0.49 27.97
CA SER A 88 16.96 0.52 26.93
C SER A 88 17.02 -0.07 25.51
N TYR A 89 17.97 -0.97 25.24
CA TYR A 89 18.09 -1.65 23.95
C TYR A 89 16.91 -2.57 23.67
N LEU A 90 16.48 -3.35 24.67
CA LEU A 90 15.34 -4.26 24.57
C LEU A 90 14.03 -3.49 24.36
N GLN A 91 13.84 -2.37 25.06
CA GLN A 91 12.67 -1.51 24.88
C GLN A 91 12.65 -0.84 23.50
N GLY A 92 13.81 -0.37 23.02
CA GLY A 92 13.95 0.17 21.66
C GLY A 92 13.62 -0.86 20.59
N TYR A 93 14.12 -2.08 20.75
CA TYR A 93 13.85 -3.21 19.85
C TYR A 93 12.36 -3.56 19.82
N ASN A 94 11.76 -3.72 20.99
CA ASN A 94 10.34 -4.06 21.11
C ASN A 94 9.46 -2.98 20.46
N ARG A 95 9.78 -1.70 20.69
CA ARG A 95 9.07 -0.59 20.03
C ARG A 95 9.22 -0.63 18.52
N ALA A 96 10.42 -0.87 18.00
CA ALA A 96 10.65 -0.97 16.55
C ALA A 96 9.90 -2.17 15.94
N LEU A 97 9.90 -3.32 16.60
CA LEU A 97 9.15 -4.50 16.17
C LEU A 97 7.64 -4.24 16.14
N VAL A 98 7.08 -3.67 17.21
CA VAL A 98 5.64 -3.35 17.27
C VAL A 98 5.24 -2.41 16.14
N LEU A 99 6.04 -1.38 15.87
CA LEU A 99 5.78 -0.46 14.75
C LEU A 99 5.83 -1.16 13.39
N ASN A 100 6.79 -2.05 13.16
CA ASN A 100 6.88 -2.83 11.92
C ASN A 100 5.71 -3.80 11.75
N ILE A 101 5.32 -4.52 12.82
CA ILE A 101 4.17 -5.43 12.82
C ILE A 101 2.87 -4.66 12.55
N GLN A 102 2.73 -3.47 13.13
CA GLN A 102 1.56 -2.61 12.90
C GLN A 102 1.51 -2.14 11.45
N ALA A 103 2.63 -1.68 10.89
CA ALA A 103 2.72 -1.27 9.48
C ALA A 103 2.40 -2.44 8.53
N PHE A 104 2.93 -3.63 8.83
CA PHE A 104 2.68 -4.85 8.04
C PHE A 104 1.22 -5.29 8.11
N SER A 105 0.60 -5.23 9.29
CA SER A 105 -0.83 -5.53 9.48
C SER A 105 -1.71 -4.61 8.65
N TRP A 106 -1.41 -3.30 8.65
CA TRP A 106 -2.12 -2.32 7.81
C TRP A 106 -1.91 -2.58 6.32
N PHE A 107 -0.68 -2.92 5.91
CA PHE A 107 -0.39 -3.28 4.54
C PHE A 107 -1.22 -4.49 4.07
N ILE A 108 -1.27 -5.56 4.87
CA ILE A 108 -2.08 -6.74 4.56
C ILE A 108 -3.56 -6.38 4.45
N PHE A 109 -4.09 -5.59 5.39
CA PHE A 109 -5.48 -5.19 5.37
C PHE A 109 -5.83 -4.42 4.09
N VAL A 110 -5.04 -3.39 3.75
CA VAL A 110 -5.26 -2.60 2.53
C VAL A 110 -5.12 -3.48 1.28
N PHE A 111 -4.11 -4.36 1.25
CA PHE A 111 -3.94 -5.31 0.14
C PHE A 111 -5.15 -6.22 -0.04
N ALA A 112 -5.64 -6.85 1.04
CA ALA A 112 -6.76 -7.77 0.99
C ALA A 112 -8.03 -7.07 0.50
N VAL A 113 -8.36 -5.90 1.06
CA VAL A 113 -9.53 -5.10 0.64
C VAL A 113 -9.41 -4.70 -0.82
N TRP A 114 -8.25 -4.20 -1.22
CA TRP A 114 -7.99 -3.77 -2.59
C TRP A 114 -8.12 -4.94 -3.58
N PHE A 115 -7.52 -6.08 -3.26
CA PHE A 115 -7.55 -7.28 -4.09
C PHE A 115 -8.98 -7.82 -4.27
N LEU A 116 -9.74 -7.91 -3.17
CA LEU A 116 -11.14 -8.34 -3.22
C LEU A 116 -11.98 -7.42 -4.10
N PHE A 117 -11.79 -6.10 -3.98
CA PHE A 117 -12.53 -5.13 -4.80
C PHE A 117 -12.17 -5.24 -6.28
N ALA A 118 -10.88 -5.36 -6.61
CA ALA A 118 -10.42 -5.53 -7.99
C ALA A 118 -10.96 -6.83 -8.61
N MET A 119 -10.93 -7.94 -7.87
CA MET A 119 -11.47 -9.22 -8.31
C MET A 119 -13.00 -9.19 -8.47
N TYR A 120 -13.71 -8.52 -7.58
CA TYR A 120 -15.15 -8.33 -7.69
C TYR A 120 -15.52 -7.57 -8.95
N GLU A 121 -14.89 -6.42 -9.22
CA GLU A 121 -15.20 -5.62 -10.42
C GLU A 121 -14.82 -6.36 -11.71
N PHE A 122 -13.69 -7.04 -11.72
CA PHE A 122 -13.28 -7.86 -12.85
C PHE A 122 -14.31 -8.97 -13.13
N SER A 123 -14.64 -9.77 -12.12
CA SER A 123 -15.58 -10.90 -12.24
C SER A 123 -16.96 -10.43 -12.67
N ARG A 124 -17.46 -9.34 -12.09
CA ARG A 124 -18.74 -8.73 -12.47
C ARG A 124 -18.74 -8.30 -13.94
N THR A 125 -17.67 -7.67 -14.41
CA THR A 125 -17.58 -7.22 -15.80
C THR A 125 -17.50 -8.39 -16.78
N VAL A 126 -16.78 -9.46 -16.42
CA VAL A 126 -16.70 -10.69 -17.22
C VAL A 126 -18.04 -11.42 -17.25
N ALA A 127 -18.71 -11.56 -16.12
CA ALA A 127 -20.03 -12.20 -16.05
C ALA A 127 -21.05 -11.48 -16.95
N ASN A 128 -21.09 -10.15 -16.89
CA ASN A 128 -21.94 -9.34 -17.78
C ASN A 128 -21.59 -9.56 -19.27
N ALA A 129 -20.31 -9.65 -19.59
CA ALA A 129 -19.85 -9.91 -20.96
C ALA A 129 -20.31 -11.29 -21.48
N LEU A 130 -20.27 -12.32 -20.63
CA LEU A 130 -20.71 -13.66 -20.98
C LEU A 130 -22.23 -13.72 -21.20
N LEU A 131 -23.00 -13.07 -20.32
CA LEU A 131 -24.46 -13.00 -20.44
C LEU A 131 -24.90 -12.26 -21.71
N GLU A 132 -24.26 -11.13 -22.06
CA GLU A 132 -24.57 -10.40 -23.29
C GLU A 132 -24.29 -11.25 -24.54
N ASN A 133 -23.22 -12.06 -24.51
CA ASN A 133 -22.85 -12.92 -25.64
C ASN A 133 -23.82 -14.12 -25.80
N GLN A 134 -24.48 -14.56 -24.73
CA GLN A 134 -25.55 -15.58 -24.82
C GLN A 134 -26.84 -15.03 -25.42
N TYR A 135 -27.20 -13.77 -25.14
CA TYR A 135 -28.41 -13.12 -25.68
C TYR A 135 -28.31 -12.70 -27.15
N ARG A 136 -27.09 -12.60 -27.71
CA ARG A 136 -26.85 -12.27 -29.13
C ARG A 136 -26.81 -13.49 -30.06
N ARG A 137 -26.91 -14.71 -29.53
CA ARG A 137 -27.02 -15.96 -30.31
C ARG A 137 -28.47 -16.37 -30.41
#